data_AF-A0A0K2LAG1-F1
#
_entry.id   AF-A0A0K2LAG1-F1
#
_cell.length_a   1.000
_cell.length_b   1.000
_cell.length_c   1.000
_cell.angle_alpha   90.00
_cell.angle_beta   90.00
_cell.angle_gamma   90.00
#
_symmetry.space_group_name_H-M   'P 1'
#
loop_
_entity.id
_entity.type
_entity.pdbx_description
1 polymer ?
#
loop_
_entity_poly.entity_id
_entity_poly.type
_entity_poly.pdbx_seq_one_letter_code
_entity_poly.pdbx_strand_id
1 'polypeptide(L)'
;MKRLEINELPELIVKQVESIEQQYNKKIEIFANYLQQDVLTLDQADHSMAGDKIKVTITNEKYLEFVLSHELHHIELELSDEPSISSALTTGQPDRDGRVLAFANSIFETLEHVTVVKRQKEDGTYTDEIKAEYLKGIEAALHPKVELDRANMRFYRTLIMLDGIIFGEHSRDTEWQQDFAMSFKYADKLAKIAEDNDLSVPFQFRRALVNMLDAYNEIIISNGYQGLHFHTFLNITPVLSARQLRLSLNQVYQIKHSEYKNRATGRDGFALIGLNDGQSVTTLNLDPEKVTPEFYKTFYQYTVEEVFKEQGTKYLIR
;
A
#
# COMPACT_ATOMS: atom_id res chain seq x y z
N MET A 1 -12.36 -7.82 24.75
CA MET A 1 -10.94 -7.78 24.34
C MET A 1 -10.07 -8.30 25.48
N LYS A 2 -9.33 -9.40 25.24
CA LYS A 2 -8.47 -10.08 26.21
C LYS A 2 -7.01 -9.91 25.76
N ARG A 3 -6.10 -9.52 26.64
CA ARG A 3 -4.66 -9.54 26.34
C ARG A 3 -4.17 -11.00 26.29
N LEU A 4 -3.40 -11.35 25.27
CA LEU A 4 -2.75 -12.64 25.16
C LEU A 4 -1.34 -12.54 25.76
N GLU A 5 -0.93 -13.58 26.49
CA GLU A 5 0.43 -13.70 27.00
C GLU A 5 1.32 -14.25 25.88
N ILE A 6 2.32 -13.48 25.46
CA ILE A 6 3.13 -13.81 24.27
C ILE A 6 3.78 -15.18 24.42
N ASN A 7 4.32 -15.50 25.59
CA ASN A 7 4.97 -16.79 25.89
C ASN A 7 4.03 -18.00 25.87
N GLU A 8 2.71 -17.80 25.79
CA GLU A 8 1.72 -18.87 25.62
C GLU A 8 1.28 -19.06 24.15
N LEU A 9 1.79 -18.24 23.22
CA LEU A 9 1.52 -18.33 21.79
C LEU A 9 2.40 -19.41 21.13
N PRO A 10 2.07 -19.85 19.89
CA PRO A 10 2.94 -20.74 19.12
C PRO A 10 4.38 -20.22 19.05
N GLU A 11 5.36 -21.13 19.12
CA GLU A 11 6.79 -20.80 19.20
C GLU A 11 7.24 -19.87 18.06
N LEU A 12 6.69 -20.05 16.86
CA LEU A 12 6.98 -19.21 15.72
C LEU A 12 6.58 -17.74 15.96
N ILE A 13 5.37 -17.51 16.49
CA ILE A 13 4.86 -16.17 16.79
C ILE A 13 5.71 -15.51 17.87
N VAL A 14 6.10 -16.26 18.91
CA VAL A 14 7.00 -15.74 19.95
C VAL A 14 8.30 -15.25 19.33
N LYS A 15 8.92 -16.05 18.45
CA LYS A 15 10.17 -15.69 17.77
C LYS A 15 10.02 -14.49 16.84
N GLN A 16 8.92 -14.39 16.09
CA GLN A 16 8.64 -13.22 15.23
C GLN A 16 8.50 -11.95 16.07
N VAL A 17 7.73 -12.01 17.16
CA VAL A 17 7.59 -10.88 18.09
C VAL A 17 8.95 -10.46 18.66
N GLU A 18 9.71 -11.40 19.21
CA GLU A 18 11.04 -11.12 19.77
C GLU A 18 11.99 -10.51 18.75
N SER A 19 11.97 -11.00 17.50
CA SER A 19 12.76 -10.47 16.39
C SER A 19 12.41 -9.01 16.11
N ILE A 20 11.12 -8.69 15.97
CA ILE A 20 10.64 -7.32 15.71
C ILE A 20 11.00 -6.39 16.87
N GLU A 21 10.73 -6.80 18.11
CA GLU A 21 11.03 -6.00 19.30
C GLU A 21 12.52 -5.68 19.41
N GLN A 22 13.39 -6.67 19.16
CA GLN A 22 14.85 -6.52 19.21
C GLN A 22 15.38 -5.65 18.07
N GLN A 23 14.92 -5.87 16.84
CA GLN A 23 15.44 -5.17 15.66
C GLN A 23 15.02 -3.70 15.64
N TYR A 24 13.77 -3.40 16.01
CA TYR A 24 13.19 -2.07 15.83
C TYR A 24 13.01 -1.29 17.14
N ASN A 25 13.43 -1.86 18.28
CA ASN A 25 13.27 -1.25 19.60
C ASN A 25 11.81 -0.82 19.86
N LYS A 26 10.90 -1.75 19.57
CA LYS A 26 9.45 -1.63 19.78
C LYS A 26 8.99 -2.67 20.79
N LYS A 27 7.78 -2.49 21.32
CA LYS A 27 7.11 -3.45 22.19
C LYS A 27 5.75 -3.85 21.61
N ILE A 28 5.53 -5.13 21.41
CA ILE A 28 4.31 -5.69 20.86
C ILE A 28 3.37 -6.10 22.00
N GLU A 29 2.10 -5.76 21.88
CA GLU A 29 1.03 -6.20 22.77
C GLU A 29 -0.11 -6.80 21.94
N ILE A 30 -0.40 -8.08 22.14
CA ILE A 30 -1.40 -8.82 21.35
C ILE A 30 -2.71 -8.95 22.14
N PHE A 31 -3.82 -8.64 21.48
CA PHE A 31 -5.15 -8.67 22.05
C PHE A 31 -6.10 -9.53 21.20
N ALA A 32 -6.80 -10.45 21.84
CA ALA A 32 -7.89 -11.21 21.24
C ALA A 32 -9.23 -10.48 21.38
N ASN A 33 -9.94 -10.34 20.26
CA ASN A 33 -11.33 -9.94 20.18
C ASN A 33 -12.07 -10.87 19.22
N TYR A 34 -12.10 -12.17 19.56
CA TYR A 34 -12.59 -13.20 18.67
C TYR A 34 -14.04 -12.97 18.24
N LEU A 35 -14.26 -13.11 16.94
CA LEU A 35 -15.56 -13.01 16.30
C LEU A 35 -15.88 -14.33 15.61
N GLN A 36 -17.17 -14.60 15.42
CA GLN A 36 -17.57 -15.68 14.53
C GLN A 36 -17.28 -15.25 13.09
N GLN A 37 -16.44 -16.03 12.41
CA GLN A 37 -16.00 -15.78 11.04
C GLN A 37 -16.44 -16.96 10.16
N ASP A 38 -17.14 -16.68 9.06
CA ASP A 38 -17.61 -17.72 8.13
C ASP A 38 -16.52 -18.10 7.11
N VAL A 39 -15.55 -17.21 6.88
CA VAL A 39 -14.46 -17.37 5.92
C VAL A 39 -13.16 -16.82 6.49
N LEU A 40 -12.03 -17.29 5.96
CA LEU A 40 -10.71 -16.72 6.24
C LEU A 40 -10.45 -15.52 5.31
N THR A 41 -10.14 -14.37 5.89
CA THR A 41 -9.79 -13.12 5.21
C THR A 41 -8.63 -12.45 5.93
N LEU A 42 -7.94 -11.51 5.28
CA LEU A 42 -6.74 -10.85 5.85
C LEU A 42 -7.08 -9.72 6.83
N ASP A 43 -8.31 -9.19 6.80
CA ASP A 43 -8.80 -8.14 7.71
C ASP A 43 -9.15 -8.65 9.12
N GLN A 44 -8.69 -9.86 9.46
CA GLN A 44 -8.99 -10.53 10.72
C GLN A 44 -7.91 -10.33 11.79
N ALA A 45 -6.86 -9.59 11.44
CA ALA A 45 -5.98 -8.90 12.38
C ALA A 45 -5.77 -7.46 11.93
N ASP A 46 -5.44 -6.60 12.89
CA ASP A 46 -5.04 -5.22 12.67
C ASP A 46 -3.99 -4.81 13.69
N HIS A 47 -3.20 -3.79 13.35
CA HIS A 47 -2.30 -3.18 14.30
C HIS A 47 -2.41 -1.67 14.33
N SER A 48 -1.95 -1.11 15.44
CA SER A 48 -1.77 0.33 15.61
C SER A 48 -0.47 0.62 16.33
N MET A 49 0.22 1.64 15.88
CA MET A 49 1.51 2.06 16.44
C MET A 49 1.36 3.37 17.20
N ALA A 50 1.85 3.40 18.44
CA ALA A 50 1.90 4.59 19.27
C ALA A 50 3.22 4.64 20.03
N GLY A 51 4.10 5.55 19.60
CA GLY A 51 5.43 5.69 20.20
C GLY A 51 6.28 4.43 20.02
N ASP A 52 6.68 3.82 21.13
CA ASP A 52 7.45 2.57 21.19
C ASP A 52 6.57 1.32 21.22
N LYS A 53 5.24 1.45 21.24
CA LYS A 53 4.31 0.33 21.35
C LYS A 53 3.58 0.03 20.04
N ILE A 54 3.41 -1.25 19.77
CA ILE A 54 2.59 -1.79 18.69
C ILE A 54 1.51 -2.63 19.34
N LYS A 55 0.25 -2.22 19.15
CA LYS A 55 -0.90 -2.98 19.60
C LYS A 55 -1.43 -3.78 18.42
N VAL A 56 -1.48 -5.10 18.55
CA VAL A 56 -2.07 -6.02 17.57
C VAL A 56 -3.39 -6.53 18.11
N THR A 57 -4.46 -6.46 17.31
CA THR A 57 -5.77 -7.02 17.62
C THR A 57 -6.06 -8.16 16.65
N ILE A 58 -6.46 -9.34 17.17
CA ILE A 58 -6.85 -10.49 16.34
C ILE A 58 -8.30 -10.89 16.61
N THR A 59 -9.01 -11.24 15.55
CA THR A 59 -10.41 -11.65 15.59
C THR A 59 -10.64 -13.12 15.17
N ASN A 60 -9.68 -13.76 14.51
CA ASN A 60 -9.77 -15.17 14.12
C ASN A 60 -9.08 -16.10 15.14
N GLU A 61 -9.87 -16.91 15.85
CA GLU A 61 -9.34 -17.92 16.77
C GLU A 61 -8.87 -19.20 16.07
N LYS A 62 -9.59 -19.63 15.02
CA LYS A 62 -9.35 -20.90 14.33
C LYS A 62 -8.03 -20.91 13.57
N TYR A 63 -7.71 -19.83 12.89
CA TYR A 63 -6.51 -19.64 12.07
C TYR A 63 -5.56 -18.64 12.70
N LEU A 64 -5.50 -18.62 14.05
CA LEU A 64 -4.75 -17.63 14.83
C LEU A 64 -3.29 -17.49 14.38
N GLU A 65 -2.60 -18.62 14.18
CA GLU A 65 -1.17 -18.61 13.84
C GLU A 65 -0.92 -17.95 12.47
N PHE A 66 -1.70 -18.33 11.45
CA PHE A 66 -1.60 -17.73 10.12
C PHE A 66 -1.93 -16.23 10.13
N VAL A 67 -3.07 -15.84 10.73
CA VAL A 67 -3.52 -14.44 10.72
C VAL A 67 -2.58 -13.54 11.52
N LEU A 68 -2.05 -14.04 12.65
CA LEU A 68 -1.12 -13.27 13.46
C LEU A 68 0.26 -13.16 12.80
N SER A 69 0.79 -14.24 12.23
CA SER A 69 2.03 -14.18 11.46
C SER A 69 1.92 -13.24 10.27
N HIS A 70 0.77 -13.24 9.58
CA HIS A 70 0.49 -12.35 8.46
C HIS A 70 0.65 -10.88 8.87
N GLU A 71 -0.01 -10.50 9.96
CA GLU A 71 0.04 -9.14 10.49
C GLU A 71 1.44 -8.76 11.00
N LEU A 72 2.16 -9.69 11.63
CA LEU A 72 3.53 -9.45 12.09
C LEU A 72 4.49 -9.20 10.93
N HIS A 73 4.31 -9.88 9.78
CA HIS A 73 5.11 -9.58 8.60
C HIS A 73 4.80 -8.21 7.99
N HIS A 74 3.53 -7.78 8.00
CA HIS A 74 3.17 -6.40 7.61
C HIS A 74 3.83 -5.38 8.54
N ILE A 75 3.81 -5.61 9.86
CA ILE A 75 4.53 -4.76 10.82
C ILE A 75 6.03 -4.71 10.51
N GLU A 76 6.66 -5.83 10.18
CA GLU A 76 8.07 -5.86 9.78
C GLU A 76 8.33 -5.02 8.52
N LEU A 77 7.44 -5.08 7.53
CA LEU A 77 7.54 -4.29 6.30
C LEU A 77 7.37 -2.79 6.58
N GLU A 78 6.36 -2.40 7.36
CA GLU A 78 6.12 -1.00 7.75
C GLU A 78 7.31 -0.39 8.52
N LEU A 79 7.93 -1.18 9.40
CA LEU A 79 9.10 -0.78 10.17
C LEU A 79 10.40 -0.74 9.36
N SER A 80 10.41 -1.37 8.19
CA SER A 80 11.59 -1.47 7.32
C SER A 80 11.74 -0.25 6.38
N ASP A 81 12.76 -0.33 5.53
CA ASP A 81 13.03 0.61 4.45
C ASP A 81 12.16 0.34 3.21
N GLU A 82 10.89 -0.02 3.41
CA GLU A 82 9.94 -0.17 2.31
C GLU A 82 9.39 1.20 1.86
N PRO A 83 9.16 1.41 0.56
CA PRO A 83 8.43 2.57 0.09
C PRO A 83 7.02 2.62 0.70
N SER A 84 6.48 3.80 0.94
CA SER A 84 5.14 3.96 1.51
C SER A 84 4.32 4.98 0.73
N ILE A 85 3.00 4.94 0.93
CA ILE A 85 2.05 5.90 0.40
C ILE A 85 1.69 6.92 1.48
N SER A 86 1.63 8.19 1.11
CA SER A 86 1.03 9.23 1.93
C SER A 86 0.26 10.23 1.08
N SER A 87 -0.60 11.05 1.69
CA SER A 87 -1.21 12.18 1.01
C SER A 87 -1.46 13.32 1.98
N ALA A 88 -0.96 14.51 1.63
CA ALA A 88 -1.29 15.75 2.33
C ALA A 88 -2.30 16.60 1.55
N LEU A 89 -2.91 16.03 0.50
CA LEU A 89 -3.87 16.72 -0.36
C LEU A 89 -5.29 16.25 -0.07
N THR A 90 -6.25 17.09 -0.45
CA THR A 90 -7.68 16.83 -0.32
C THR A 90 -8.45 17.44 -1.48
N THR A 91 -9.45 16.69 -1.95
CA THR A 91 -10.48 17.18 -2.88
C THR A 91 -11.49 18.12 -2.20
N GLY A 92 -11.44 18.24 -0.87
CA GLY A 92 -12.47 18.87 -0.06
C GLY A 92 -13.71 17.99 0.16
N GLN A 93 -13.72 16.77 -0.40
CA GLN A 93 -14.79 15.79 -0.24
C GLN A 93 -14.22 14.52 0.40
N PRO A 94 -14.43 14.31 1.72
CA PRO A 94 -13.84 13.18 2.45
C PRO A 94 -14.09 11.82 1.81
N ASP A 95 -15.29 11.60 1.26
CA ASP A 95 -15.64 10.34 0.60
C ASP A 95 -14.82 10.09 -0.67
N ARG A 96 -14.46 11.15 -1.42
CA ARG A 96 -13.62 11.02 -2.61
C ARG A 96 -12.17 10.76 -2.22
N ASP A 97 -11.66 11.50 -1.24
CA ASP A 97 -10.32 11.28 -0.70
C ASP A 97 -10.17 9.84 -0.19
N GLY A 98 -11.15 9.39 0.61
CA GLY A 98 -11.18 8.04 1.17
C GLY A 98 -11.18 6.97 0.10
N ARG A 99 -11.93 7.14 -1.00
CA ARG A 99 -11.92 6.18 -2.12
C ARG A 99 -10.57 6.11 -2.83
N VAL A 100 -9.95 7.26 -3.12
CA VAL A 100 -8.63 7.29 -3.77
C VAL A 100 -7.60 6.57 -2.89
N LEU A 101 -7.60 6.86 -1.59
CA LEU A 101 -6.70 6.22 -0.62
C LEU A 101 -7.00 4.73 -0.46
N ALA A 102 -8.27 4.31 -0.42
CA ALA A 102 -8.64 2.91 -0.30
C ALA A 102 -8.17 2.09 -1.50
N PHE A 103 -8.33 2.60 -2.73
CA PHE A 103 -7.81 1.90 -3.92
C PHE A 103 -6.29 1.86 -3.94
N ALA A 104 -5.63 2.96 -3.55
CA ALA A 104 -4.18 3.02 -3.51
C ALA A 104 -3.58 2.05 -2.48
N ASN A 105 -4.15 2.03 -1.27
CA ASN A 105 -3.73 1.12 -0.20
C ASN A 105 -4.03 -0.33 -0.54
N SER A 106 -5.19 -0.64 -1.14
CA SER A 106 -5.46 -2.01 -1.58
C SER A 106 -4.44 -2.51 -2.61
N ILE A 107 -3.98 -1.66 -3.53
CA ILE A 107 -2.91 -2.02 -4.48
C ILE A 107 -1.56 -2.19 -3.78
N PHE A 108 -1.27 -1.33 -2.80
CA PHE A 108 -0.06 -1.37 -2.00
C PHE A 108 0.03 -2.64 -1.16
N GLU A 109 -1.02 -2.95 -0.41
CA GLU A 109 -1.13 -4.13 0.46
C GLU A 109 -0.99 -5.42 -0.37
N THR A 110 -1.58 -5.50 -1.58
CA THR A 110 -1.37 -6.68 -2.43
C THR A 110 0.09 -6.83 -2.88
N LEU A 111 0.85 -5.74 -3.07
CA LEU A 111 2.29 -5.85 -3.33
C LEU A 111 3.04 -6.37 -2.11
N GLU A 112 2.70 -5.91 -0.90
CA GLU A 112 3.24 -6.46 0.34
C GLU A 112 2.92 -7.95 0.47
N HIS A 113 1.70 -8.37 0.11
CA HIS A 113 1.26 -9.76 0.18
C HIS A 113 2.12 -10.72 -0.64
N VAL A 114 2.76 -10.29 -1.73
CA VAL A 114 3.72 -11.13 -2.45
C VAL A 114 4.88 -11.53 -1.54
N THR A 115 5.41 -10.57 -0.78
CA THR A 115 6.50 -10.81 0.18
C THR A 115 6.00 -11.56 1.41
N VAL A 116 4.82 -11.18 1.95
CA VAL A 116 4.25 -11.84 3.13
C VAL A 116 3.94 -13.31 2.84
N VAL A 117 3.24 -13.64 1.76
CA VAL A 117 2.94 -15.03 1.37
C VAL A 117 4.21 -15.85 1.18
N LYS A 118 5.27 -15.27 0.61
CA LYS A 118 6.57 -15.93 0.49
C LYS A 118 7.15 -16.26 1.87
N ARG A 119 7.17 -15.31 2.81
CA ARG A 119 7.66 -15.53 4.18
C ARG A 119 6.83 -16.57 4.94
N GLN A 120 5.51 -16.51 4.79
CA GLN A 120 4.59 -17.47 5.42
C GLN A 120 4.71 -18.89 4.85
N LYS A 121 5.15 -19.04 3.59
CA LYS A 121 5.52 -20.34 3.04
C LYS A 121 6.82 -20.86 3.65
N GLU A 122 7.80 -19.97 3.84
CA GLU A 122 9.11 -20.30 4.40
C GLU A 122 9.01 -20.71 5.88
N ASP A 123 8.12 -20.07 6.65
CA ASP A 123 7.90 -20.39 8.07
C ASP A 123 6.83 -21.47 8.33
N GLY A 124 6.06 -21.85 7.31
CA GLY A 124 5.07 -22.92 7.35
C GLY A 124 3.67 -22.50 7.80
N THR A 125 3.42 -21.21 8.02
CA THR A 125 2.08 -20.70 8.37
C THR A 125 1.12 -20.63 7.20
N TYR A 126 1.64 -20.63 5.97
CA TYR A 126 0.86 -20.73 4.75
C TYR A 126 0.88 -22.17 4.20
N THR A 127 -0.21 -22.90 4.43
CA THR A 127 -0.40 -24.30 4.01
C THR A 127 -1.46 -24.44 2.91
N ASP A 128 -1.58 -25.63 2.29
CA ASP A 128 -2.64 -25.91 1.33
C ASP A 128 -4.06 -25.74 1.93
N GLU A 129 -4.23 -26.02 3.23
CA GLU A 129 -5.50 -25.77 3.94
C GLU A 129 -5.79 -24.27 4.01
N ILE A 130 -4.81 -23.48 4.45
CA ILE A 130 -4.93 -22.01 4.54
C ILE A 130 -5.23 -21.41 3.17
N LYS A 131 -4.50 -21.85 2.13
CA LYS A 131 -4.74 -21.45 0.74
C LYS A 131 -6.19 -21.72 0.32
N ALA A 132 -6.68 -22.93 0.57
CA ALA A 132 -8.03 -23.32 0.19
C ALA A 132 -9.11 -22.50 0.94
N GLU A 133 -8.91 -22.26 2.23
CA GLU A 133 -9.85 -21.50 3.08
C GLU A 133 -9.84 -20.00 2.75
N TYR A 134 -8.67 -19.43 2.48
CA TYR A 134 -8.56 -18.04 2.03
C TYR A 134 -9.22 -17.84 0.65
N LEU A 135 -9.03 -18.77 -0.29
CA LEU A 135 -9.68 -18.71 -1.60
C LEU A 135 -11.22 -18.83 -1.51
N LYS A 136 -11.77 -19.48 -0.47
CA LYS A 136 -13.22 -19.41 -0.20
C LYS A 136 -13.65 -18.00 0.23
N GLY A 137 -12.82 -17.31 1.00
CA GLY A 137 -13.03 -15.90 1.36
C GLY A 137 -13.02 -15.00 0.13
N ILE A 138 -12.05 -15.18 -0.76
CA ILE A 138 -12.01 -14.49 -2.07
C ILE A 138 -13.29 -14.76 -2.86
N GLU A 139 -13.70 -16.02 -3.01
CA GLU A 139 -14.88 -16.40 -3.77
C GLU A 139 -16.17 -15.76 -3.21
N ALA A 140 -16.29 -15.71 -1.88
CA ALA A 140 -17.39 -15.01 -1.21
C ALA A 140 -17.36 -13.49 -1.50
N ALA A 141 -16.17 -12.87 -1.48
CA ALA A 141 -15.98 -11.46 -1.76
C ALA A 141 -16.30 -11.11 -3.23
N LEU A 142 -16.05 -12.00 -4.19
CA LEU A 142 -16.42 -11.81 -5.60
C LEU A 142 -17.92 -11.71 -5.84
N HIS A 143 -18.74 -12.13 -4.86
CA HIS A 143 -20.19 -12.12 -4.87
C HIS A 143 -20.77 -11.21 -3.78
N PRO A 144 -20.46 -9.89 -3.80
CA PRO A 144 -20.84 -9.02 -2.72
C PRO A 144 -22.37 -8.84 -2.69
N LYS A 145 -22.95 -8.81 -1.50
CA LYS A 145 -24.41 -8.62 -1.28
C LYS A 145 -24.81 -7.15 -1.34
N VAL A 146 -24.23 -6.39 -2.27
CA VAL A 146 -24.52 -4.97 -2.50
C VAL A 146 -24.75 -4.71 -3.99
N GLU A 147 -25.61 -3.74 -4.29
CA GLU A 147 -25.80 -3.28 -5.66
C GLU A 147 -24.71 -2.29 -6.04
N LEU A 148 -23.87 -2.67 -6.99
CA LEU A 148 -22.95 -1.78 -7.69
C LEU A 148 -23.32 -1.75 -9.17
N ASP A 149 -23.08 -0.63 -9.84
CA ASP A 149 -23.14 -0.63 -11.30
C ASP A 149 -22.07 -1.57 -11.88
N ARG A 150 -22.25 -1.94 -13.15
CA ARG A 150 -21.40 -2.92 -13.83
C ARG A 150 -19.91 -2.55 -13.81
N ALA A 151 -19.56 -1.27 -13.89
CA ALA A 151 -18.16 -0.84 -13.92
C ALA A 151 -17.57 -0.79 -12.52
N ASN A 152 -18.28 -0.26 -11.53
CA ASN A 152 -17.84 -0.30 -10.14
C ASN A 152 -17.69 -1.74 -9.61
N MET A 153 -18.62 -2.64 -9.97
CA MET A 153 -18.48 -4.07 -9.67
C MET A 153 -17.22 -4.66 -10.30
N ARG A 154 -16.86 -4.21 -11.51
CA ARG A 154 -15.65 -4.67 -12.21
C ARG A 154 -14.38 -4.20 -11.51
N PHE A 155 -14.32 -2.93 -11.11
CA PHE A 155 -13.19 -2.34 -10.40
C PHE A 155 -12.95 -3.02 -9.05
N TYR A 156 -14.03 -3.25 -8.30
CA TYR A 156 -14.01 -3.99 -7.04
C TYR A 156 -13.47 -5.41 -7.23
N ARG A 157 -14.09 -6.19 -8.12
CA ARG A 157 -13.68 -7.57 -8.43
C ARG A 157 -12.24 -7.68 -8.94
N THR A 158 -11.73 -6.65 -9.63
CA THR A 158 -10.34 -6.62 -10.10
C THR A 158 -9.36 -6.66 -8.94
N LEU A 159 -9.60 -5.88 -7.88
CA LEU A 159 -8.70 -5.85 -6.71
C LEU A 159 -8.82 -7.14 -5.88
N ILE A 160 -10.04 -7.65 -5.69
CA ILE A 160 -10.26 -8.92 -5.00
C ILE A 160 -9.58 -10.10 -5.74
N MET A 161 -9.72 -10.16 -7.07
CA MET A 161 -9.03 -11.20 -7.87
C MET A 161 -7.53 -11.01 -7.87
N LEU A 162 -7.02 -9.78 -7.85
CA LEU A 162 -5.58 -9.54 -7.81
C LEU A 162 -4.96 -10.18 -6.57
N ASP A 163 -5.54 -9.93 -5.39
CA ASP A 163 -5.10 -10.57 -4.14
C ASP A 163 -5.29 -12.11 -4.21
N GLY A 164 -6.43 -12.55 -4.75
CA GLY A 164 -6.71 -13.95 -4.99
C GLY A 164 -5.74 -14.65 -5.93
N ILE A 165 -5.18 -13.96 -6.93
CA ILE A 165 -4.15 -14.49 -7.85
C ILE A 165 -2.83 -14.65 -7.10
N ILE A 166 -2.40 -13.64 -6.34
CA ILE A 166 -1.15 -13.66 -5.57
C ILE A 166 -1.17 -14.77 -4.52
N PHE A 167 -2.22 -14.83 -3.70
CA PHE A 167 -2.38 -15.90 -2.72
C PHE A 167 -2.67 -17.24 -3.38
N GLY A 168 -3.53 -17.28 -4.39
CA GLY A 168 -3.92 -18.52 -5.06
C GLY A 168 -2.82 -19.11 -5.94
N GLU A 169 -1.76 -18.35 -6.24
CA GLU A 169 -0.73 -18.72 -7.23
C GLU A 169 -1.38 -19.20 -8.53
N HIS A 170 -2.32 -18.40 -9.05
CA HIS A 170 -3.08 -18.69 -10.27
C HIS A 170 -3.97 -19.95 -10.24
N SER A 171 -4.24 -20.56 -9.07
CA SER A 171 -5.01 -21.81 -8.99
C SER A 171 -6.49 -21.70 -9.40
N ARG A 172 -7.01 -20.49 -9.61
CA ARG A 172 -8.41 -20.19 -9.97
C ARG A 172 -8.57 -19.43 -11.29
N ASP A 173 -7.48 -19.25 -12.03
CA ASP A 173 -7.46 -18.40 -13.22
C ASP A 173 -8.46 -18.85 -14.29
N THR A 174 -8.59 -20.16 -14.49
CA THR A 174 -9.50 -20.71 -15.51
C THR A 174 -10.95 -20.43 -15.15
N GLU A 175 -11.34 -20.65 -13.90
CA GLU A 175 -12.70 -20.37 -13.41
C GLU A 175 -13.01 -18.86 -13.47
N TRP A 176 -12.12 -18.01 -12.94
CA TRP A 176 -12.34 -16.56 -12.94
C TRP A 176 -12.30 -15.94 -14.33
N GLN A 177 -11.53 -16.48 -15.26
CA GLN A 177 -11.58 -16.06 -16.66
C GLN A 177 -12.93 -16.36 -17.29
N GLN A 178 -13.58 -17.48 -16.94
CA GLN A 178 -14.90 -17.84 -17.45
C GLN A 178 -16.00 -16.98 -16.82
N ASP A 179 -15.98 -16.85 -15.49
CA ASP A 179 -17.06 -16.21 -14.74
C ASP A 179 -16.96 -14.67 -14.74
N PHE A 180 -15.73 -14.14 -14.81
CA PHE A 180 -15.45 -12.71 -14.67
C PHE A 180 -14.42 -12.19 -15.67
N ALA A 181 -14.47 -12.64 -16.93
CA ALA A 181 -13.50 -12.37 -18.00
C ALA A 181 -12.85 -10.97 -17.99
N MET A 182 -13.64 -9.90 -17.86
CA MET A 182 -13.11 -8.53 -17.86
C MET A 182 -12.36 -8.14 -16.58
N SER A 183 -12.88 -8.52 -15.40
CA SER A 183 -12.18 -8.29 -14.13
C SER A 183 -10.92 -9.14 -14.04
N PHE A 184 -11.01 -10.41 -14.45
CA PHE A 184 -9.86 -11.30 -14.48
C PHE A 184 -8.75 -10.76 -15.40
N LYS A 185 -9.09 -10.33 -16.62
CA LYS A 185 -8.12 -9.70 -17.54
C LYS A 185 -7.36 -8.53 -16.90
N TYR A 186 -8.05 -7.74 -16.09
CA TYR A 186 -7.44 -6.61 -15.40
C TYR A 186 -6.60 -7.05 -14.21
N ALA A 187 -7.07 -8.00 -13.41
CA ALA A 187 -6.34 -8.57 -12.28
C ALA A 187 -5.06 -9.27 -12.75
N ASP A 188 -5.12 -10.10 -13.79
CA ASP A 188 -3.99 -10.76 -14.43
C ASP A 188 -2.94 -9.75 -14.94
N LYS A 189 -3.39 -8.63 -15.53
CA LYS A 189 -2.47 -7.55 -15.93
C LYS A 189 -1.73 -6.95 -14.73
N LEU A 190 -2.42 -6.76 -13.61
CA LEU A 190 -1.82 -6.20 -12.39
C LEU A 190 -0.90 -7.21 -11.69
N ALA A 191 -1.29 -8.48 -11.62
CA ALA A 191 -0.49 -9.56 -11.05
C ALA A 191 0.86 -9.71 -11.78
N LYS A 192 0.85 -9.67 -13.13
CA LYS A 192 2.07 -9.66 -13.93
C LYS A 192 3.03 -8.53 -13.59
N ILE A 193 2.52 -7.34 -13.25
CA ILE A 193 3.40 -6.22 -12.82
C ILE A 193 4.10 -6.58 -11.51
N ALA A 194 3.41 -7.21 -10.57
CA ALA A 194 3.99 -7.66 -9.31
C ALA A 194 5.03 -8.78 -9.54
N GLU A 195 4.69 -9.78 -10.36
CA GLU A 195 5.54 -10.93 -10.67
C GLU A 195 6.81 -10.60 -11.48
N ASP A 196 6.73 -9.59 -12.35
CA ASP A 196 7.86 -9.15 -13.17
C ASP A 196 8.92 -8.35 -12.39
N ASN A 197 8.69 -8.08 -11.11
CA ASN A 197 9.58 -7.27 -10.25
C ASN A 197 10.03 -8.07 -9.01
N ASP A 198 11.29 -7.88 -8.61
CA ASP A 198 11.76 -8.35 -7.31
C ASP A 198 11.35 -7.35 -6.21
N LEU A 199 10.20 -7.62 -5.59
CA LEU A 199 9.60 -6.76 -4.57
C LEU A 199 10.40 -6.68 -3.27
N SER A 200 11.44 -7.51 -3.07
CA SER A 200 12.38 -7.34 -1.96
C SER A 200 13.34 -6.16 -2.14
N VAL A 201 13.45 -5.63 -3.37
CA VAL A 201 14.28 -4.46 -3.68
C VAL A 201 13.41 -3.20 -3.65
N PRO A 202 13.65 -2.23 -2.75
CA PRO A 202 12.79 -1.05 -2.60
C PRO A 202 12.55 -0.26 -3.89
N PHE A 203 13.57 -0.16 -4.75
CA PHE A 203 13.43 0.49 -6.05
C PHE A 203 12.44 -0.23 -6.97
N GLN A 204 12.48 -1.57 -7.01
CA GLN A 204 11.59 -2.37 -7.83
C GLN A 204 10.18 -2.41 -7.23
N PHE A 205 10.05 -2.51 -5.91
CA PHE A 205 8.77 -2.36 -5.21
C PHE A 205 8.09 -1.03 -5.58
N ARG A 206 8.80 0.10 -5.41
CA ARG A 206 8.27 1.43 -5.77
C ARG A 206 7.83 1.48 -7.23
N ARG A 207 8.62 0.91 -8.13
CA ARG A 207 8.32 0.89 -9.56
C ARG A 207 7.07 0.07 -9.87
N ALA A 208 6.93 -1.11 -9.25
CA ALA A 208 5.74 -1.95 -9.39
C ALA A 208 4.49 -1.21 -8.90
N LEU A 209 4.58 -0.54 -7.75
CA LEU A 209 3.49 0.26 -7.18
C LEU A 209 3.01 1.36 -8.14
N VAL A 210 3.93 2.20 -8.63
CA VAL A 210 3.58 3.28 -9.59
C VAL A 210 2.91 2.69 -10.84
N ASN A 211 3.49 1.62 -11.40
CA ASN A 211 2.95 0.99 -12.60
C ASN A 211 1.56 0.35 -12.38
N MET A 212 1.30 -0.24 -11.21
CA MET A 212 0.00 -0.81 -10.86
C MET A 212 -1.05 0.28 -10.65
N LEU A 213 -0.69 1.38 -9.98
CA LEU A 213 -1.57 2.55 -9.83
C LEU A 213 -1.94 3.11 -11.21
N ASP A 214 -0.98 3.24 -12.12
CA ASP A 214 -1.23 3.66 -13.50
C ASP A 214 -2.13 2.68 -14.26
N ALA A 215 -1.81 1.38 -14.19
CA ALA A 215 -2.61 0.35 -14.84
C ALA A 215 -4.06 0.33 -14.31
N TYR A 216 -4.27 0.51 -13.01
CA TYR A 216 -5.59 0.60 -12.39
C TYR A 216 -6.33 1.88 -12.77
N ASN A 217 -5.63 3.02 -12.80
CA ASN A 217 -6.21 4.28 -13.25
C ASN A 217 -6.66 4.21 -14.73
N GLU A 218 -5.90 3.55 -15.60
CA GLU A 218 -6.29 3.29 -16.99
C GLU A 218 -7.52 2.37 -17.09
N ILE A 219 -7.67 1.40 -16.18
CA ILE A 219 -8.89 0.58 -16.10
C ILE A 219 -10.11 1.47 -15.80
N ILE A 220 -9.98 2.43 -14.89
CA ILE A 220 -11.06 3.37 -14.54
C ILE A 220 -11.40 4.26 -15.75
N ILE A 221 -10.40 4.89 -16.35
CA ILE A 221 -10.58 5.83 -17.48
C ILE A 221 -11.16 5.13 -18.71
N SER A 222 -10.62 3.97 -19.07
CA SER A 222 -11.11 3.20 -20.24
C SER A 222 -12.55 2.69 -20.08
N ASN A 223 -13.10 2.72 -18.86
CA ASN A 223 -14.48 2.40 -18.57
C ASN A 223 -15.39 3.63 -18.43
N GLY A 224 -14.91 4.81 -18.81
CA GLY A 224 -15.69 6.05 -18.89
C GLY A 224 -15.78 6.84 -17.58
N TYR A 225 -14.95 6.52 -16.60
CA TYR A 225 -14.88 7.24 -15.32
C TYR A 225 -13.75 8.27 -15.34
N GLN A 226 -13.88 9.30 -14.50
CA GLN A 226 -12.77 10.21 -14.24
C GLN A 226 -11.64 9.45 -13.53
N GLY A 227 -10.41 9.69 -13.94
CA GLY A 227 -9.24 9.11 -13.28
C GLY A 227 -9.12 9.52 -11.81
N LEU A 228 -8.32 8.78 -11.05
CA LEU A 228 -8.07 8.99 -9.62
C LEU A 228 -6.88 9.93 -9.35
N HIS A 229 -6.17 10.36 -10.41
CA HIS A 229 -5.06 11.32 -10.33
C HIS A 229 -3.96 10.95 -9.32
N PHE A 230 -3.64 9.65 -9.20
CA PHE A 230 -2.67 9.11 -8.23
C PHE A 230 -1.32 9.84 -8.25
N HIS A 231 -0.80 10.15 -9.44
CA HIS A 231 0.46 10.89 -9.63
C HIS A 231 0.55 12.21 -8.87
N THR A 232 -0.57 12.91 -8.71
CA THR A 232 -0.62 14.22 -8.07
C THR A 232 -1.30 14.21 -6.71
N PHE A 233 -2.11 13.21 -6.42
CA PHE A 233 -2.84 13.10 -5.15
C PHE A 233 -2.02 12.35 -4.08
N LEU A 234 -1.25 11.35 -4.48
CA LEU A 234 -0.46 10.51 -3.59
C LEU A 234 1.01 10.91 -3.64
N ASN A 235 1.68 10.86 -2.50
CA ASN A 235 3.13 10.90 -2.40
C ASN A 235 3.64 9.47 -2.20
N ILE A 236 4.57 9.03 -3.03
CA ILE A 236 5.22 7.73 -2.90
C ILE A 236 6.68 7.95 -2.54
N THR A 237 7.12 7.29 -1.47
CA THR A 237 8.51 7.38 -0.97
C THR A 237 9.52 7.19 -2.12
N PRO A 238 10.38 8.18 -2.41
CA PRO A 238 11.36 8.09 -3.47
C PRO A 238 12.55 7.20 -3.08
N VAL A 239 13.05 6.44 -4.04
CA VAL A 239 14.25 5.61 -3.90
C VAL A 239 15.35 6.18 -4.80
N LEU A 240 16.40 6.73 -4.19
CA LEU A 240 17.39 7.59 -4.85
C LEU A 240 18.82 7.09 -4.66
N SER A 241 19.70 7.46 -5.59
CA SER A 241 21.13 7.37 -5.33
C SER A 241 21.64 8.56 -4.53
N ALA A 242 22.73 8.37 -3.78
CA ALA A 242 23.45 9.47 -3.12
C ALA A 242 23.86 10.59 -4.09
N ARG A 243 24.05 10.29 -5.39
CA ARG A 243 24.31 11.30 -6.42
C ARG A 243 23.08 12.19 -6.65
N GLN A 244 21.89 11.60 -6.75
CA GLN A 244 20.66 12.36 -7.01
C GLN A 244 20.34 13.35 -5.89
N LEU A 245 20.66 13.01 -4.64
CA LEU A 245 20.51 13.92 -3.49
C LEU A 245 21.28 15.23 -3.64
N ARG A 246 22.44 15.19 -4.31
CA ARG A 246 23.31 16.36 -4.54
C ARG A 246 22.99 17.16 -5.80
N LEU A 247 22.07 16.67 -6.64
CA LEU A 247 21.65 17.39 -7.85
C LEU A 247 20.72 18.54 -7.48
N SER A 248 20.69 19.57 -8.31
CA SER A 248 19.69 20.64 -8.15
C SER A 248 18.30 20.10 -8.47
N LEU A 249 17.28 20.64 -7.81
CA LEU A 249 15.94 20.11 -7.84
C LEU A 249 15.40 19.96 -9.27
N ASN A 250 15.60 20.96 -10.13
CA ASN A 250 15.17 20.93 -11.53
C ASN A 250 15.80 19.84 -12.41
N GLN A 251 16.84 19.15 -11.94
CA GLN A 251 17.45 18.04 -12.67
C GLN A 251 16.72 16.72 -12.42
N VAL A 252 15.91 16.63 -11.36
CA VAL A 252 15.27 15.38 -10.92
C VAL A 252 13.77 15.54 -10.70
N TYR A 253 13.33 16.74 -10.34
CA TYR A 253 11.95 17.04 -9.95
C TYR A 253 11.43 18.34 -10.57
N GLN A 254 10.11 18.43 -10.64
CA GLN A 254 9.38 19.65 -10.97
C GLN A 254 8.28 19.91 -9.93
N ILE A 255 7.96 21.18 -9.71
CA ILE A 255 6.82 21.58 -8.90
C ILE A 255 5.59 21.64 -9.80
N LYS A 256 4.53 20.93 -9.41
CA LYS A 256 3.22 21.02 -10.03
C LYS A 256 2.24 21.69 -9.07
N HIS A 257 1.52 22.69 -9.57
CA HIS A 257 0.35 23.22 -8.88
C HIS A 257 -0.73 22.13 -8.88
N SER A 258 -1.17 21.73 -7.69
CA SER A 258 -2.11 20.65 -7.52
C SER A 258 -3.53 21.14 -7.81
N GLU A 259 -4.33 20.29 -8.45
CA GLU A 259 -5.77 20.49 -8.59
C GLU A 259 -6.50 20.38 -7.23
N TYR A 260 -5.77 19.95 -6.19
CA TYR A 260 -6.24 19.70 -4.84
C TYR A 260 -5.69 20.70 -3.83
N LYS A 261 -6.35 20.80 -2.68
CA LYS A 261 -5.93 21.67 -1.57
C LYS A 261 -5.00 20.91 -0.63
N ASN A 262 -4.09 21.61 0.01
CA ASN A 262 -3.34 21.09 1.14
C ASN A 262 -4.29 20.88 2.32
N ARG A 263 -4.33 19.67 2.88
CA ARG A 263 -5.24 19.26 3.97
C ARG A 263 -5.01 20.06 5.25
N ALA A 264 -3.76 20.41 5.56
CA ALA A 264 -3.42 21.11 6.79
C ALA A 264 -3.75 22.61 6.73
N THR A 265 -3.61 23.24 5.55
CA THR A 265 -3.77 24.70 5.41
C THR A 265 -5.06 25.13 4.71
N GLY A 266 -5.73 24.22 3.99
CA GLY A 266 -6.88 24.51 3.13
C GLY A 266 -6.55 25.35 1.89
N ARG A 267 -5.26 25.66 1.66
CA ARG A 267 -4.77 26.46 0.53
C ARG A 267 -4.42 25.57 -0.66
N ASP A 268 -4.07 26.19 -1.78
CA ASP A 268 -3.59 25.48 -2.97
C ASP A 268 -2.42 24.55 -2.61
N GLY A 269 -2.52 23.30 -3.06
CA GLY A 269 -1.47 22.31 -2.88
C GLY A 269 -0.39 22.43 -3.94
N PHE A 270 0.84 22.09 -3.58
CA PHE A 270 1.95 21.95 -4.52
C PHE A 270 2.54 20.56 -4.37
N ALA A 271 2.68 19.83 -5.48
CA ALA A 271 3.28 18.51 -5.50
C ALA A 271 4.68 18.59 -6.10
N LEU A 272 5.65 17.92 -5.48
CA LEU A 272 6.98 17.73 -6.05
C LEU A 272 6.99 16.42 -6.83
N ILE A 273 7.09 16.53 -8.15
CA ILE A 273 6.89 15.44 -9.10
C ILE A 273 8.22 14.97 -9.67
N GLY A 274 8.48 13.66 -9.67
CA GLY A 274 9.64 13.07 -10.34
C GLY A 274 9.60 13.28 -11.85
N LEU A 275 10.69 13.77 -12.44
CA LEU A 275 10.79 13.94 -13.91
C LEU A 275 10.83 12.60 -14.67
N ASN A 276 11.25 11.54 -14.00
CA ASN A 276 11.44 10.21 -14.57
C ASN A 276 10.13 9.42 -14.74
N ASP A 277 9.21 9.54 -13.78
CA ASP A 277 7.99 8.73 -13.74
C ASP A 277 6.70 9.54 -13.51
N GLY A 278 6.80 10.86 -13.30
CA GLY A 278 5.64 11.72 -13.13
C GLY A 278 4.94 11.60 -11.77
N GLN A 279 5.48 10.80 -10.84
CA GLN A 279 4.87 10.54 -9.55
C GLN A 279 5.30 11.60 -8.52
N SER A 280 4.34 12.08 -7.73
CA SER A 280 4.63 12.93 -6.58
C SER A 280 5.36 12.15 -5.50
N VAL A 281 6.38 12.78 -4.92
CA VAL A 281 7.18 12.23 -3.82
C VAL A 281 6.93 12.96 -2.51
N THR A 282 6.42 14.20 -2.58
CA THR A 282 6.06 15.00 -1.42
C THR A 282 5.12 16.13 -1.81
N THR A 283 4.29 16.56 -0.86
CA THR A 283 3.49 17.77 -0.97
C THR A 283 4.25 18.90 -0.29
N LEU A 284 4.56 19.95 -1.04
CA LEU A 284 5.32 21.09 -0.55
C LEU A 284 4.44 22.00 0.30
N ASN A 285 4.93 22.40 1.47
CA ASN A 285 4.28 23.37 2.34
C ASN A 285 4.67 24.80 1.94
N LEU A 286 4.23 25.22 0.75
CA LEU A 286 4.48 26.56 0.23
C LEU A 286 3.32 27.49 0.54
N ASP A 287 3.62 28.76 0.80
CA ASP A 287 2.62 29.82 0.87
C ASP A 287 2.28 30.28 -0.57
N PRO A 288 1.07 30.00 -1.11
CA PRO A 288 0.76 30.28 -2.50
C PRO A 288 0.96 31.75 -2.91
N GLU A 289 0.79 32.69 -1.97
CA GLU A 289 0.98 34.13 -2.21
C GLU A 289 2.46 34.50 -2.45
N LYS A 290 3.39 33.64 -2.05
CA LYS A 290 4.84 33.85 -2.19
C LYS A 290 5.46 33.07 -3.35
N VAL A 291 4.66 32.25 -4.05
CA VAL A 291 5.12 31.44 -5.19
C VAL A 291 5.15 32.29 -6.47
N THR A 292 6.19 33.11 -6.61
CA THR A 292 6.46 33.95 -7.80
C THR A 292 7.42 33.28 -8.79
N PRO A 293 7.60 33.79 -10.02
CA PRO A 293 8.62 33.30 -10.93
C PRO A 293 10.04 33.31 -10.34
N GLU A 294 10.39 34.33 -9.56
CA GLU A 294 11.68 34.46 -8.86
C GLU A 294 11.83 33.40 -7.76
N PHE A 295 10.73 33.09 -7.06
CA PHE A 295 10.69 31.97 -6.11
C PHE A 295 11.04 30.67 -6.82
N TYR A 296 10.37 30.33 -7.93
CA TYR A 296 10.66 29.09 -8.68
C TYR A 296 12.10 29.04 -9.14
N LYS A 297 12.63 30.15 -9.70
CA LYS A 297 14.01 30.22 -10.17
C LYS A 297 15.00 29.88 -9.06
N THR A 298 14.74 30.38 -7.85
CA THR A 298 15.59 30.14 -6.68
C THR A 298 15.39 28.74 -6.13
N PHE A 299 14.14 28.33 -5.90
CA PHE A 299 13.78 27.05 -5.31
C PHE A 299 14.32 25.87 -6.12
N TYR A 300 14.30 25.98 -7.44
CA TYR A 300 14.84 24.95 -8.33
C TYR A 300 16.37 24.78 -8.28
N GLN A 301 17.10 25.73 -7.69
CA GLN A 301 18.56 25.62 -7.51
C GLN A 301 18.95 24.89 -6.23
N TYR A 302 18.04 24.73 -5.27
CA TYR A 302 18.32 23.93 -4.08
C TYR A 302 18.61 22.49 -4.48
N THR A 303 19.46 21.84 -3.69
CA THR A 303 19.69 20.41 -3.83
C THR A 303 18.45 19.62 -3.40
N VAL A 304 18.30 18.41 -3.93
CA VAL A 304 17.23 17.49 -3.51
C VAL A 304 17.28 17.23 -2.01
N GLU A 305 18.47 17.05 -1.44
CA GLU A 305 18.65 16.81 0.00
C GLU A 305 18.15 17.97 0.87
N GLU A 306 18.47 19.21 0.50
CA GLU A 306 18.02 20.41 1.23
C GLU A 306 16.50 20.50 1.24
N VAL A 307 15.87 20.32 0.08
CA VAL A 307 14.40 20.38 -0.05
C VAL A 307 13.75 19.24 0.75
N PHE A 308 14.27 18.01 0.64
CA PHE A 308 13.71 16.87 1.36
C PHE A 308 13.81 17.06 2.87
N LYS A 309 14.92 17.60 3.36
CA LYS A 309 15.10 17.93 4.78
C LYS A 309 14.14 19.01 5.24
N GLU A 310 13.98 20.10 4.48
CA GLU A 310 13.07 21.19 4.81
C GLU A 310 11.60 20.73 4.86
N GLN A 311 11.21 19.89 3.91
CA GLN A 311 9.83 19.40 3.78
C GLN A 311 9.55 18.14 4.61
N GLY A 312 10.54 17.62 5.35
CA GLY A 312 10.39 16.37 6.12
C GLY A 312 10.07 15.15 5.26
N THR A 313 10.56 15.12 4.02
CA THR A 313 10.27 14.05 3.06
C THR A 313 11.10 12.80 3.38
N LYS A 314 10.43 11.69 3.75
CA LYS A 314 11.07 10.37 3.87
C LYS A 314 11.54 9.93 2.48
N TYR A 315 12.75 9.38 2.39
CA TYR A 315 13.31 8.80 1.18
C TYR A 315 14.19 7.61 1.52
N LEU A 316 14.49 6.80 0.51
CA LEU A 316 15.35 5.62 0.62
C LEU A 316 16.56 5.76 -0.29
N ILE A 317 17.67 5.11 0.06
CA ILE A 317 18.88 5.03 -0.76
C ILE A 317 18.94 3.67 -1.46
N ARG A 318 19.24 3.68 -2.76
CA ARG A 318 19.49 2.48 -3.56
C ARG A 318 20.95 2.04 -3.56
#